data_AF-A0A7W2I3D2-F1
#
_entry.id   AF-A0A7W2I3D2-F1
#
_cell.length_a   1.000
_cell.length_b   1.000
_cell.length_c   1.000
_cell.angle_alpha   90.00
_cell.angle_beta   90.00
_cell.angle_gamma   90.00
#
_symmetry.space_group_name_H-M   'P 1'
#
loop_
_entity.id
_entity.type
_entity.pdbx_description
1 polymer ?
#
loop_
_entity_poly.entity_id
_entity_poly.type
_entity_poly.pdbx_seq_one_letter_code
_entity_poly.pdbx_strand_id
1 'polypeptide(L)'
;MDVVGPRANGEIMALAKQASADWVFGDPAREQWREMRQKQSEELKGEALRLCGLDAQGQTPASCDVGFGDTDLPAEGNASALLEHTIAAADKVPDESVDLIVAQAIDALTLSPVNLEPVTETVSDAADTEAARDMLARENAVYYGLGLALAYADADLRERVGELREASHERTAALTRVLDIADGESLVPAAGYEFAEGYTEPANAEEAAQLVKTMQSDLVAQWRYAAAHAESATWREDAIRLAAHAQRV
;
A
#
# COMPACT_ATOMS: atom_id res chain seq x y z
N MET A 1 -3.58 8.45 40.53
CA MET A 1 -4.52 7.91 39.52
C MET A 1 -5.05 9.09 38.74
N ASP A 2 -4.49 9.34 37.55
CA ASP A 2 -5.02 10.34 36.64
C ASP A 2 -6.24 9.76 35.92
N VAL A 3 -7.42 10.09 36.42
CA VAL A 3 -8.71 9.67 35.84
C VAL A 3 -9.04 10.52 34.60
N VAL A 4 -8.31 11.61 34.36
CA VAL A 4 -8.65 12.68 33.40
C VAL A 4 -7.57 12.93 32.33
N GLY A 5 -6.60 12.01 32.16
CA GLY A 5 -5.54 12.12 31.14
C GLY A 5 -5.97 11.66 29.73
N PRO A 6 -5.20 12.00 28.69
CA PRO A 6 -5.42 11.47 27.34
C PRO A 6 -5.36 9.95 27.34
N ARG A 7 -6.07 9.32 26.40
CA ARG A 7 -6.13 7.87 26.23
C ARG A 7 -5.69 7.48 24.83
N ALA A 8 -5.08 6.31 24.72
CA ALA A 8 -4.72 5.72 23.45
C ALA A 8 -5.95 5.60 22.54
N ASN A 9 -5.77 5.88 21.25
CA ASN A 9 -6.84 5.77 20.27
C ASN A 9 -7.36 4.33 20.24
N GLY A 10 -8.68 4.16 20.45
CA GLY A 10 -9.30 2.86 20.61
C GLY A 10 -9.21 1.97 19.36
N GLU A 11 -9.35 2.56 18.18
CA GLU A 11 -9.31 1.86 16.90
C GLU A 11 -7.89 1.38 16.58
N ILE A 12 -6.89 2.26 16.71
CA ILE A 12 -5.46 1.89 16.54
C ILE A 12 -5.07 0.80 17.53
N MET A 13 -5.51 0.92 18.79
CA MET A 13 -5.23 -0.12 19.80
C MET A 13 -5.94 -1.44 19.51
N ALA A 14 -7.14 -1.42 18.91
CA ALA A 14 -7.83 -2.65 18.51
C ALA A 14 -7.06 -3.37 17.39
N LEU A 15 -6.60 -2.63 16.37
CA LEU A 15 -5.75 -3.16 15.31
C LEU A 15 -4.43 -3.71 15.88
N ALA A 16 -3.79 -2.98 16.80
CA ALA A 16 -2.54 -3.39 17.42
C ALA A 16 -2.67 -4.69 18.22
N LYS A 17 -3.80 -4.84 18.94
CA LYS A 17 -4.15 -6.06 19.67
C LYS A 17 -4.40 -7.24 18.73
N GLN A 18 -5.13 -7.03 17.63
CA GLN A 18 -5.33 -8.08 16.64
C GLN A 18 -4.00 -8.54 16.03
N ALA A 19 -3.11 -7.60 15.69
CA ALA A 19 -1.78 -7.90 15.19
C ALA A 19 -0.93 -8.69 16.20
N SER A 20 -1.01 -8.32 17.48
CA SER A 20 -0.36 -9.07 18.56
C SER A 20 -0.93 -10.49 18.70
N ALA A 21 -2.26 -10.66 18.58
CA ALA A 21 -2.90 -11.96 18.65
C ALA A 21 -2.51 -12.86 17.48
N ASP A 22 -2.47 -12.31 16.25
CA ASP A 22 -2.03 -13.02 15.05
C ASP A 22 -0.55 -13.46 15.16
N TRP A 23 0.29 -12.65 15.82
CA TRP A 23 1.68 -13.03 16.12
C TRP A 23 1.76 -14.15 17.17
N VAL A 24 1.12 -13.98 18.32
CA VAL A 24 1.29 -14.87 19.48
C VAL A 24 0.57 -16.20 19.28
N PHE A 25 -0.66 -16.16 18.76
CA PHE A 25 -1.55 -17.32 18.65
C PHE A 25 -1.75 -17.81 17.20
N GLY A 26 -1.16 -17.13 16.21
CA GLY A 26 -1.24 -17.54 14.82
C GLY A 26 -0.53 -18.85 14.51
N ASP A 27 -0.86 -19.43 13.36
CA ASP A 27 -0.31 -20.69 12.88
C ASP A 27 1.24 -20.64 12.77
N PRO A 28 1.98 -21.45 13.55
CA PRO A 28 3.44 -21.49 13.48
C PRO A 28 4.00 -21.86 12.09
N ALA A 29 3.23 -22.52 11.23
CA ALA A 29 3.63 -22.81 9.86
C ALA A 29 3.67 -21.57 8.95
N ARG A 30 3.09 -20.45 9.39
CA ARG A 30 3.06 -19.17 8.66
C ARG A 30 4.00 -18.14 9.30
N GLU A 31 5.28 -18.49 9.39
CA GLU A 31 6.30 -17.66 10.06
C GLU A 31 6.35 -16.23 9.50
N GLN A 32 6.36 -16.07 8.17
CA GLN A 32 6.38 -14.73 7.54
C GLN A 32 5.16 -13.87 7.92
N TRP A 33 3.97 -14.48 8.00
CA TRP A 33 2.76 -13.79 8.45
C TRP A 33 2.92 -13.35 9.90
N ARG A 34 3.36 -14.26 10.76
CA ARG A 34 3.56 -14.02 12.19
C ARG A 34 4.56 -12.88 12.43
N GLU A 35 5.74 -12.95 11.82
CA GLU A 35 6.78 -11.90 11.95
C GLU A 35 6.29 -10.54 11.46
N MET A 36 5.60 -10.50 10.32
CA MET A 36 4.99 -9.28 9.82
C MET A 36 3.98 -8.71 10.83
N ARG A 37 3.08 -9.54 11.38
CA ARG A 37 2.08 -9.09 12.36
C ARG A 37 2.71 -8.65 13.69
N GLN A 38 3.85 -9.22 14.09
CA GLN A 38 4.61 -8.71 15.22
C GLN A 38 5.06 -7.26 14.97
N LYS A 39 5.74 -7.01 13.85
CA LYS A 39 6.21 -5.67 13.47
C LYS A 39 5.04 -4.68 13.38
N GLN A 40 3.94 -5.09 12.75
CA GLN A 40 2.74 -4.26 12.60
C GLN A 40 2.11 -3.89 13.96
N SER A 41 2.11 -4.82 14.92
CA SER A 41 1.65 -4.56 16.28
C SER A 41 2.52 -3.49 16.99
N GLU A 42 3.84 -3.58 16.83
CA GLU A 42 4.79 -2.62 17.39
C GLU A 42 4.62 -1.22 16.77
N GLU A 43 4.44 -1.13 15.46
CA GLU A 43 4.17 0.13 14.74
C GLU A 43 2.86 0.78 15.20
N LEU A 44 1.76 0.01 15.27
CA LEU A 44 0.47 0.52 15.73
C LEU A 44 0.51 0.95 17.20
N LYS A 45 1.27 0.24 18.04
CA LYS A 45 1.51 0.68 19.42
C LYS A 45 2.27 2.01 19.44
N GLY A 46 3.32 2.14 18.62
CA GLY A 46 4.06 3.39 18.46
C GLY A 46 3.15 4.54 18.03
N GLU A 47 2.25 4.27 17.08
CA GLU A 47 1.28 5.25 16.58
C GLU A 47 0.26 5.66 17.66
N ALA A 48 -0.27 4.70 18.42
CA ALA A 48 -1.15 4.99 19.54
C ALA A 48 -0.48 5.89 20.60
N LEU A 49 0.81 5.67 20.87
CA LEU A 49 1.59 6.51 21.78
C LEU A 49 1.89 7.89 21.18
N ARG A 50 2.15 7.99 19.88
CA ARG A 50 2.33 9.27 19.16
C ARG A 50 1.07 10.13 19.25
N LEU A 51 -0.09 9.53 18.98
CA LEU A 51 -1.40 10.19 19.06
C LEU A 51 -1.74 10.66 20.48
N CYS A 52 -1.26 9.96 21.51
CA CYS A 52 -1.42 10.38 22.89
C CYS A 52 -0.64 11.64 23.27
N GLY A 53 0.39 11.98 22.50
CA GLY A 53 1.29 13.10 22.79
C GLY A 53 2.16 12.87 24.02
N LEU A 54 2.79 13.97 24.45
CA LEU A 54 3.69 14.00 25.60
C LEU A 54 3.13 14.92 26.68
N ASP A 55 3.41 14.60 27.94
CA ASP A 55 3.08 15.43 29.09
C ASP A 55 4.02 16.65 29.22
N ALA A 56 3.83 17.44 30.28
CA ALA A 56 4.64 18.63 30.56
C ALA A 56 6.13 18.32 30.84
N GLN A 57 6.47 17.05 31.09
CA GLN A 57 7.82 16.55 31.33
C GLN A 57 8.42 15.91 30.07
N GLY A 58 7.68 15.91 28.94
CA GLY A 58 8.10 15.29 27.70
C GLY A 58 7.99 13.76 27.70
N GLN A 59 7.19 13.18 28.60
CA GLN A 59 6.99 11.73 28.71
C GLN A 59 5.59 11.34 28.22
N THR A 60 5.43 10.10 27.74
CA THR A 60 4.10 9.61 27.37
C THR A 60 3.25 9.43 28.63
N PRO A 61 2.01 9.95 28.67
CA PRO A 61 1.14 9.81 29.82
C PRO A 61 0.91 8.34 30.19
N ALA A 62 0.98 8.01 31.48
CA ALA A 62 0.75 6.64 31.97
C ALA A 62 -0.65 6.09 31.66
N SER A 63 -1.64 6.97 31.42
CA SER A 63 -2.98 6.61 30.96
C SER A 63 -3.03 6.09 29.52
N CYS A 64 -1.95 6.29 28.76
CA CYS A 64 -1.76 5.82 27.39
C CYS A 64 -0.85 4.61 27.27
N ASP A 65 -0.08 4.29 28.31
CA ASP A 65 0.75 3.08 28.32
C ASP A 65 -0.13 1.86 28.62
N VAL A 66 -0.81 1.39 27.57
CA VAL A 66 -1.60 0.17 27.58
C VAL A 66 -0.75 -0.95 27.01
N GLY A 67 -0.27 -1.84 27.88
CA GLY A 67 0.22 -3.14 27.45
C GLY A 67 -0.90 -3.92 26.75
N PHE A 68 -0.54 -4.76 25.80
CA PHE A 68 -1.41 -5.87 25.42
C PHE A 68 -1.39 -6.80 26.63
N GLY A 69 -2.39 -6.70 27.50
CA GLY A 69 -2.57 -7.71 28.56
C GLY A 69 -2.77 -9.09 27.93
N ASP A 70 -2.99 -10.13 28.76
CA ASP A 70 -3.43 -11.45 28.29
C ASP A 70 -4.78 -11.28 27.55
N THR A 71 -4.73 -10.90 26.27
CA THR A 71 -5.93 -10.60 25.49
C THR A 71 -6.31 -11.85 24.74
N ASP A 72 -7.41 -12.46 25.18
CA ASP A 72 -8.17 -13.56 24.57
C ASP A 72 -8.79 -13.17 23.21
N LEU A 73 -8.04 -12.53 22.31
CA LEU A 73 -8.46 -12.41 20.91
C LEU A 73 -7.97 -13.65 20.17
N PRO A 74 -8.85 -14.36 19.45
CA PRO A 74 -8.39 -15.43 18.58
C PRO A 74 -7.50 -14.85 17.48
N ALA A 75 -6.56 -15.66 16.99
CA ALA A 75 -5.90 -15.36 15.72
C ALA A 75 -6.95 -15.51 14.61
N GLU A 76 -7.41 -14.38 14.08
CA GLU A 76 -8.46 -14.33 13.05
C GLU A 76 -7.87 -14.04 11.67
N GLY A 77 -6.67 -13.44 11.60
CA GLY A 77 -6.20 -12.76 10.40
C GLY A 77 -5.57 -13.67 9.35
N ASN A 78 -6.11 -13.60 8.14
CA ASN A 78 -5.34 -13.75 6.90
C ASN A 78 -5.31 -12.40 6.16
N ALA A 79 -4.58 -12.30 5.04
CA ALA A 79 -4.43 -11.04 4.32
C ALA A 79 -5.77 -10.42 3.87
N SER A 80 -6.74 -11.24 3.45
CA SER A 80 -8.08 -10.76 3.05
C SER A 80 -8.86 -10.19 4.23
N ALA A 81 -8.85 -10.89 5.39
CA ALA A 81 -9.49 -10.37 6.60
C ALA A 81 -8.84 -9.06 7.07
N LEU A 82 -7.51 -8.95 7.00
CA LEU A 82 -6.82 -7.71 7.34
C LEU A 82 -7.19 -6.55 6.41
N LEU A 83 -7.33 -6.82 5.10
CA LEU A 83 -7.82 -5.84 4.15
C LEU A 83 -9.22 -5.36 4.54
N GLU A 84 -10.18 -6.28 4.76
CA GLU A 84 -11.55 -5.94 5.18
C GLU A 84 -11.56 -5.10 6.46
N HIS A 85 -10.75 -5.46 7.46
CA HIS A 85 -10.61 -4.68 8.68
C HIS A 85 -10.01 -3.29 8.44
N THR A 86 -9.04 -3.18 7.53
CA THR A 86 -8.41 -1.90 7.17
C THR A 86 -9.41 -0.98 6.51
N ILE A 87 -10.20 -1.47 5.56
CA ILE A 87 -11.28 -0.69 4.91
C ILE A 87 -12.32 -0.24 5.95
N ALA A 88 -12.72 -1.12 6.87
CA ALA A 88 -13.68 -0.78 7.92
C ALA A 88 -13.14 0.17 9.01
N ALA A 89 -11.82 0.27 9.15
CA ALA A 89 -11.16 1.11 10.16
C ALA A 89 -10.71 2.47 9.62
N ALA A 90 -10.46 2.59 8.32
CA ALA A 90 -9.87 3.78 7.71
C ALA A 90 -10.65 5.08 7.99
N ASP A 91 -11.99 5.04 8.03
CA ASP A 91 -12.78 6.25 8.33
C ASP A 91 -12.99 6.48 9.85
N LYS A 92 -12.41 5.62 10.70
CA LYS A 92 -12.53 5.67 12.18
C LYS A 92 -11.23 6.00 12.88
N VAL A 93 -10.10 5.72 12.23
CA VAL A 93 -8.78 6.14 12.70
C VAL A 93 -8.57 7.62 12.37
N PRO A 94 -7.65 8.31 13.06
CA PRO A 94 -7.25 9.66 12.64
C PRO A 94 -6.65 9.63 11.24
N ASP A 95 -6.88 10.67 10.44
CA ASP A 95 -6.41 10.78 9.04
C ASP A 95 -4.89 10.53 8.93
N GLU A 96 -4.12 11.07 9.88
CA GLU A 96 -2.66 10.89 9.97
C GLU A 96 -2.20 9.45 10.23
N SER A 97 -3.11 8.55 10.58
CA SER A 97 -2.85 7.13 10.81
C SER A 97 -3.33 6.23 9.65
N VAL A 98 -4.07 6.76 8.68
CA VAL A 98 -4.62 5.97 7.56
C VAL A 98 -3.50 5.35 6.72
N ASP A 99 -2.45 6.11 6.43
CA ASP A 99 -1.28 5.64 5.67
C ASP A 99 -0.64 4.40 6.31
N LEU A 100 -0.51 4.40 7.65
CA LEU A 100 0.05 3.26 8.38
C LEU A 100 -0.81 2.01 8.20
N ILE A 101 -2.13 2.09 8.45
CA ILE A 101 -2.98 0.89 8.40
C ILE A 101 -3.13 0.36 6.96
N VAL A 102 -3.11 1.26 5.97
CA VAL A 102 -3.14 0.92 4.55
C VAL A 102 -1.85 0.23 4.13
N ALA A 103 -0.68 0.75 4.54
CA ALA A 103 0.61 0.11 4.30
C ALA A 103 0.66 -1.32 4.86
N GLN A 104 0.07 -1.53 6.05
CA GLN A 104 0.02 -2.86 6.66
C GLN A 104 -0.83 -3.87 5.88
N ALA A 105 -1.96 -3.43 5.31
CA ALA A 105 -2.78 -4.27 4.44
C ALA A 105 -2.08 -4.60 3.13
N ILE A 106 -1.38 -3.62 2.54
CA ILE A 106 -0.58 -3.81 1.33
C ILE A 106 0.51 -4.87 1.57
N ASP A 107 1.31 -4.71 2.63
CA ASP A 107 2.38 -5.66 2.98
C ASP A 107 1.82 -7.08 3.20
N ALA A 108 0.67 -7.20 3.85
CA ALA A 108 0.02 -8.49 4.06
C ALA A 108 -0.42 -9.19 2.78
N LEU A 109 -0.95 -8.44 1.81
CA LEU A 109 -1.32 -8.99 0.51
C LEU A 109 -0.09 -9.44 -0.29
N THR A 110 1.08 -8.81 -0.10
CA THR A 110 2.29 -9.21 -0.83
C THR A 110 2.83 -10.59 -0.45
N LEU A 111 2.37 -11.17 0.67
CA LEU A 111 2.80 -12.50 1.12
C LEU A 111 2.28 -13.65 0.24
N SER A 112 1.34 -13.38 -0.68
CA SER A 112 0.82 -14.36 -1.63
C SER A 112 0.63 -13.71 -3.01
N PRO A 113 0.46 -14.49 -4.10
CA PRO A 113 0.09 -13.92 -5.38
C PRO A 113 -1.16 -13.04 -5.26
N VAL A 114 -1.07 -11.80 -5.74
CA VAL A 114 -2.17 -10.82 -5.65
C VAL A 114 -3.05 -10.98 -6.87
N ASN A 115 -4.34 -11.26 -6.63
CA ASN A 115 -5.33 -11.37 -7.70
C ASN A 115 -6.00 -10.01 -7.95
N LEU A 116 -5.94 -9.53 -9.20
CA LEU A 116 -6.60 -8.29 -9.63
C LEU A 116 -7.98 -8.51 -10.24
N GLU A 117 -8.46 -9.74 -10.42
CA GLU A 117 -9.82 -10.02 -10.90
C GLU A 117 -10.96 -9.39 -10.09
N PRO A 118 -10.84 -9.17 -8.75
CA PRO A 118 -11.87 -8.46 -7.99
C PRO A 118 -11.99 -6.96 -8.34
N VAL A 119 -10.94 -6.35 -8.91
CA VAL A 119 -10.90 -4.91 -9.25
C VAL A 119 -11.75 -4.68 -10.49
N THR A 120 -13.03 -4.40 -10.25
CA THR A 120 -14.09 -4.40 -11.28
C THR A 120 -15.18 -3.36 -11.04
N GLU A 121 -15.33 -2.85 -9.83
CA GLU A 121 -16.36 -1.86 -9.53
C GLU A 121 -15.94 -0.49 -10.07
N THR A 122 -16.88 0.19 -10.71
CA THR A 122 -16.62 1.51 -11.27
C THR A 122 -16.31 2.52 -10.18
N VAL A 123 -15.18 3.22 -10.32
CA VAL A 123 -14.85 4.36 -9.46
C VAL A 123 -15.82 5.50 -9.77
N SER A 124 -16.50 5.99 -8.74
CA SER A 124 -17.58 6.99 -8.89
C SER A 124 -17.31 8.29 -8.14
N ASP A 125 -16.44 8.29 -7.13
CA ASP A 125 -15.99 9.51 -6.51
C ASP A 125 -15.05 10.29 -7.46
N ALA A 126 -15.18 11.61 -7.49
CA ALA A 126 -14.45 12.45 -8.44
C ALA A 126 -12.95 12.48 -8.16
N ALA A 127 -12.54 12.56 -6.88
CA ALA A 127 -11.13 12.58 -6.49
C ALA A 127 -10.50 11.21 -6.72
N ASP A 128 -11.21 10.13 -6.38
CA ASP A 128 -10.76 8.77 -6.67
C ASP A 128 -10.62 8.51 -8.17
N THR A 129 -11.55 9.04 -8.98
CA THR A 129 -11.49 8.93 -10.44
C THR A 129 -10.27 9.65 -11.01
N GLU A 130 -9.96 10.85 -10.52
CA GLU A 130 -8.76 11.59 -10.89
C GLU A 130 -7.49 10.83 -10.48
N ALA A 131 -7.43 10.33 -9.25
CA ALA A 131 -6.32 9.51 -8.77
C ALA A 131 -6.12 8.23 -9.61
N ALA A 132 -7.20 7.55 -9.99
CA ALA A 132 -7.14 6.37 -10.85
C ALA A 132 -6.63 6.71 -12.27
N ARG A 133 -7.05 7.84 -12.85
CA ARG A 133 -6.54 8.33 -14.14
C ARG A 133 -5.05 8.68 -14.07
N ASP A 134 -4.63 9.35 -12.99
CA ASP A 134 -3.23 9.67 -12.75
C ASP A 134 -2.37 8.40 -12.62
N MET A 135 -2.86 7.40 -11.89
CA MET A 135 -2.16 6.12 -11.79
C MET A 135 -2.10 5.38 -13.13
N LEU A 136 -3.14 5.43 -13.95
CA LEU A 136 -3.11 4.88 -15.31
C LEU A 136 -2.06 5.59 -16.18
N ALA A 137 -2.00 6.91 -16.13
CA ALA A 137 -0.99 7.68 -16.86
C ALA A 137 0.44 7.32 -16.40
N ARG A 138 0.65 7.15 -15.10
CA ARG A 138 1.94 6.74 -14.51
C ARG A 138 2.34 5.32 -14.93
N GLU A 139 1.43 4.36 -14.89
CA GLU A 139 1.69 3.00 -15.36
C GLU A 139 2.12 3.00 -16.84
N ASN A 140 1.41 3.75 -17.69
CA ASN A 140 1.75 3.87 -19.09
C ASN A 140 3.14 4.51 -19.30
N ALA A 141 3.50 5.52 -18.50
CA ALA A 141 4.82 6.14 -18.55
C ALA A 141 5.93 5.18 -18.11
N VAL A 142 5.71 4.43 -17.02
CA VAL A 142 6.65 3.41 -16.54
C VAL A 142 6.80 2.30 -17.58
N TYR A 143 5.70 1.81 -18.15
CA TYR A 143 5.73 0.81 -19.21
C TYR A 143 6.58 1.27 -20.41
N TYR A 144 6.47 2.54 -20.80
CA TYR A 144 7.31 3.14 -21.83
C TYR A 144 8.78 3.20 -21.43
N GLY A 145 9.09 3.73 -20.24
CA GLY A 145 10.46 3.84 -19.72
C GLY A 145 11.15 2.47 -19.56
N LEU A 146 10.41 1.46 -19.13
CA LEU A 146 10.85 0.06 -19.12
C LEU A 146 11.20 -0.42 -20.54
N GLY A 147 10.38 -0.05 -21.54
CA GLY A 147 10.67 -0.31 -22.95
C GLY A 147 11.99 0.31 -23.42
N LEU A 148 12.31 1.53 -22.98
CA LEU A 148 13.58 2.19 -23.31
C LEU A 148 14.77 1.49 -22.65
N ALA A 149 14.64 1.07 -21.39
CA ALA A 149 15.69 0.37 -20.66
C ALA A 149 16.16 -0.92 -21.36
N LEU A 150 15.28 -1.60 -22.10
CA LEU A 150 15.62 -2.81 -22.88
C LEU A 150 16.70 -2.59 -23.95
N ALA A 151 16.85 -1.37 -24.45
CA ALA A 151 17.87 -1.03 -25.44
C ALA A 151 19.29 -1.19 -24.87
N TYR A 152 19.44 -1.01 -23.56
CA TYR A 152 20.72 -1.02 -22.85
C TYR A 152 20.88 -2.21 -21.89
N ALA A 153 19.81 -2.97 -21.67
CA ALA A 153 19.77 -4.08 -20.72
C ALA A 153 20.75 -5.23 -21.07
N ASP A 154 21.21 -5.95 -20.04
CA ASP A 154 21.83 -7.26 -20.16
C ASP A 154 20.76 -8.37 -20.14
N ALA A 155 21.15 -9.64 -19.95
CA ALA A 155 20.19 -10.74 -19.97
C ALA A 155 19.24 -10.70 -18.77
N ASP A 156 19.80 -10.53 -17.57
CA ASP A 156 19.06 -10.54 -16.31
C ASP A 156 18.11 -9.33 -16.23
N LEU A 157 18.56 -8.13 -16.65
CA LEU A 157 17.70 -6.96 -16.68
C LEU A 157 16.57 -7.10 -17.72
N ARG A 158 16.79 -7.78 -18.85
CA ARG A 158 15.71 -8.03 -19.82
C ARG A 158 14.60 -8.90 -19.25
N GLU A 159 14.97 -9.96 -18.54
CA GLU A 159 14.01 -10.84 -17.85
C GLU A 159 13.20 -10.03 -16.83
N ARG A 160 13.90 -9.28 -15.97
CA ARG A 160 13.27 -8.41 -14.96
C ARG A 160 12.32 -7.39 -15.57
N VAL A 161 12.72 -6.72 -16.65
CA VAL A 161 11.87 -5.74 -17.34
C VAL A 161 10.65 -6.42 -17.98
N GLY A 162 10.77 -7.65 -18.46
CA GLY A 162 9.64 -8.44 -18.95
C GLY A 162 8.58 -8.63 -17.88
N GLU A 163 8.97 -9.12 -16.70
CA GLU A 163 8.06 -9.30 -15.55
C GLU A 163 7.36 -7.99 -15.15
N LEU A 164 8.11 -6.90 -15.05
CA LEU A 164 7.58 -5.59 -14.68
C LEU A 164 6.58 -5.05 -15.71
N ARG A 165 6.82 -5.28 -17.00
CA ARG A 165 5.91 -4.86 -18.06
C ARG A 165 4.63 -5.67 -18.09
N GLU A 166 4.68 -6.98 -17.88
CA GLU A 166 3.48 -7.81 -17.75
C GLU A 166 2.66 -7.39 -16.53
N ALA A 167 3.31 -7.18 -15.38
CA ALA A 167 2.62 -6.72 -14.17
C ALA A 167 1.97 -5.34 -14.33
N SER A 168 2.65 -4.42 -15.03
CA SER A 168 2.09 -3.11 -15.39
C SER A 168 0.89 -3.27 -16.32
N HIS A 169 0.98 -4.15 -17.31
CA HIS A 169 -0.13 -4.44 -18.22
C HIS A 169 -1.38 -4.92 -17.46
N GLU A 170 -1.23 -5.85 -16.51
CA GLU A 170 -2.34 -6.33 -15.68
C GLU A 170 -2.98 -5.21 -14.84
N ARG A 171 -2.18 -4.30 -14.25
CA ARG A 171 -2.70 -3.13 -13.52
C ARG A 171 -3.41 -2.14 -14.44
N THR A 172 -2.87 -1.87 -15.64
CA THR A 172 -3.55 -1.00 -16.62
C THR A 172 -4.87 -1.59 -17.10
N ALA A 173 -4.94 -2.92 -17.26
CA ALA A 173 -6.17 -3.61 -17.62
C ALA A 173 -7.22 -3.50 -16.49
N ALA A 174 -6.81 -3.72 -15.23
CA ALA A 174 -7.68 -3.53 -14.07
C ALA A 174 -8.19 -2.08 -13.96
N LEU A 175 -7.31 -1.08 -14.11
CA LEU A 175 -7.67 0.34 -14.11
C LEU A 175 -8.67 0.69 -15.22
N THR A 176 -8.49 0.12 -16.42
CA THR A 176 -9.40 0.35 -17.55
C THR A 176 -10.79 -0.23 -17.29
N ARG A 177 -10.93 -1.28 -16.47
CA ARG A 177 -12.25 -1.82 -16.09
C ARG A 177 -13.02 -0.89 -15.16
N VAL A 178 -12.32 -0.22 -14.23
CA VAL A 178 -12.95 0.58 -13.17
C VAL A 178 -13.16 2.05 -13.55
N LEU A 179 -12.41 2.56 -14.52
CA LEU A 179 -12.63 3.89 -15.10
C LEU A 179 -13.76 3.82 -16.13
N ASP A 180 -14.96 4.32 -15.80
CA ASP A 180 -16.08 4.40 -16.75
C ASP A 180 -15.75 5.38 -17.89
N ILE A 181 -15.54 4.84 -19.09
CA ILE A 181 -15.13 5.59 -20.28
C ILE A 181 -16.38 6.13 -21.00
N ALA A 182 -17.26 6.81 -20.26
CA ALA A 182 -18.47 7.38 -20.82
C ALA A 182 -18.19 8.62 -21.71
N ASP A 183 -17.07 9.32 -21.50
CA ASP A 183 -16.87 10.69 -22.01
C ASP A 183 -15.70 10.86 -23.01
N GLY A 184 -15.43 9.88 -23.87
CA GLY A 184 -14.65 10.09 -25.10
C GLY A 184 -13.17 10.52 -24.95
N GLU A 185 -12.68 10.72 -23.72
CA GLU A 185 -11.25 10.80 -23.41
C GLU A 185 -10.65 9.41 -23.59
N SER A 186 -9.88 9.26 -24.66
CA SER A 186 -9.17 8.03 -24.91
C SER A 186 -8.08 7.86 -23.85
N LEU A 187 -8.24 6.90 -22.95
CA LEU A 187 -7.25 6.48 -21.95
C LEU A 187 -6.04 5.75 -22.60
N VAL A 188 -5.76 6.05 -23.88
CA VAL A 188 -4.67 5.43 -24.60
C VAL A 188 -3.33 6.04 -24.17
N PRO A 189 -2.28 5.23 -24.06
CA PRO A 189 -0.94 5.73 -23.80
C PRO A 189 -0.53 6.81 -24.80
N ALA A 190 0.21 7.82 -24.34
CA ALA A 190 0.81 8.81 -25.22
C ALA A 190 1.81 8.14 -26.19
N ALA A 191 2.00 8.76 -27.37
CA ALA A 191 2.95 8.25 -28.37
C ALA A 191 4.42 8.33 -27.93
N GLY A 192 4.72 9.18 -26.95
CA GLY A 192 6.04 9.35 -26.35
C GLY A 192 5.94 10.02 -24.98
N TYR A 193 6.99 9.85 -24.19
CA TYR A 193 7.12 10.40 -22.84
C TYR A 193 8.46 11.12 -22.70
N GLU A 194 8.48 12.15 -21.86
CA GLU A 194 9.70 12.86 -21.47
C GLU A 194 10.13 12.39 -20.08
N PHE A 195 11.44 12.38 -19.84
CA PHE A 195 11.95 12.11 -18.50
C PHE A 195 11.64 13.27 -17.58
N ALA A 196 10.97 12.97 -16.47
CA ALA A 196 10.75 13.91 -15.39
C ALA A 196 12.09 14.26 -14.70
N GLU A 197 12.09 15.35 -13.94
CA GLU A 197 13.23 15.72 -13.10
C GLU A 197 13.64 14.56 -12.18
N GLY A 198 14.95 14.32 -12.06
CA GLY A 198 15.50 13.18 -11.31
C GLY A 198 15.65 11.90 -12.12
N TYR A 199 15.13 11.85 -13.35
CA TYR A 199 15.35 10.75 -14.29
C TYR A 199 16.29 11.15 -15.42
N THR A 200 17.10 10.19 -15.86
CA THR A 200 18.02 10.35 -17.00
C THR A 200 17.90 9.17 -17.94
N GLU A 201 17.99 9.46 -19.24
CA GLU A 201 18.09 8.41 -20.25
C GLU A 201 19.38 7.59 -20.00
N PRO A 202 19.29 6.24 -19.94
CA PRO A 202 20.45 5.42 -19.67
C PRO A 202 21.34 5.34 -20.91
N ALA A 203 22.66 5.34 -20.71
CA ALA A 203 23.64 5.14 -21.78
C ALA A 203 24.30 3.75 -21.75
N ASN A 204 24.05 2.97 -20.69
CA ASN A 204 24.64 1.64 -20.47
C ASN A 204 23.75 0.78 -19.56
N ALA A 205 24.15 -0.48 -19.37
CA ALA A 205 23.37 -1.47 -18.60
C ALA A 205 23.22 -1.11 -17.12
N GLU A 206 24.25 -0.53 -16.49
CA GLU A 206 24.21 -0.13 -15.08
C GLU A 206 23.21 1.02 -14.86
N GLU A 207 23.26 2.03 -15.72
CA GLU A 207 22.31 3.14 -15.70
C GLU A 207 20.87 2.67 -16.01
N ALA A 208 20.70 1.72 -16.92
CA ALA A 208 19.39 1.13 -17.20
C ALA A 208 18.83 0.38 -16.00
N ALA A 209 19.66 -0.39 -15.28
CA ALA A 209 19.24 -1.08 -14.06
C ALA A 209 18.83 -0.07 -12.97
N GLN A 210 19.59 1.02 -12.82
CA GLN A 210 19.26 2.08 -11.86
C GLN A 210 17.96 2.81 -12.24
N LEU A 211 17.74 3.08 -13.53
CA LEU A 211 16.50 3.66 -14.02
C LEU A 211 15.30 2.75 -13.68
N VAL A 212 15.37 1.47 -14.01
CA VAL A 212 14.31 0.48 -13.74
C VAL A 212 14.00 0.41 -12.25
N LYS A 213 15.03 0.34 -11.40
CA LYS A 213 14.88 0.33 -9.94
C LYS A 213 14.19 1.58 -9.42
N THR A 214 14.57 2.75 -9.93
CA THR A 214 14.02 4.04 -9.49
C THR A 214 12.55 4.16 -9.91
N MET A 215 12.22 3.88 -11.18
CA MET A 215 10.84 3.88 -11.68
C MET A 215 9.95 2.91 -10.89
N GLN A 216 10.45 1.71 -10.58
CA GLN A 216 9.70 0.74 -9.80
C GLN A 216 9.43 1.25 -8.37
N SER A 217 10.46 1.75 -7.69
CA SER A 217 10.34 2.28 -6.33
C SER A 217 9.33 3.43 -6.26
N ASP A 218 9.42 4.36 -7.22
CA ASP A 218 8.52 5.51 -7.28
C ASP A 218 7.09 5.08 -7.61
N LEU A 219 6.89 4.15 -8.55
CA LEU A 219 5.57 3.62 -8.88
C LEU A 219 4.90 2.96 -7.67
N VAL A 220 5.65 2.15 -6.91
CA VAL A 220 5.16 1.52 -5.68
C VAL A 220 4.79 2.56 -4.63
N ALA A 221 5.59 3.62 -4.48
CA ALA A 221 5.28 4.72 -3.56
C ALA A 221 4.01 5.47 -3.97
N GLN A 222 3.82 5.74 -5.27
CA GLN A 222 2.61 6.40 -5.78
C GLN A 222 1.36 5.53 -5.59
N TRP A 223 1.47 4.22 -5.77
CA TRP A 223 0.36 3.31 -5.49
C TRP A 223 -0.03 3.28 -4.01
N ARG A 224 0.95 3.23 -3.10
CA ARG A 224 0.70 3.34 -1.66
C ARG A 224 0.01 4.64 -1.30
N TYR A 225 0.48 5.74 -1.89
CA TYR A 225 -0.12 7.06 -1.71
C TYR A 225 -1.58 7.08 -2.18
N ALA A 226 -1.86 6.59 -3.39
CA ALA A 226 -3.21 6.52 -3.94
C ALA A 226 -4.15 5.67 -3.07
N ALA A 227 -3.66 4.56 -2.52
CA ALA A 227 -4.42 3.73 -1.59
C ALA A 227 -4.71 4.45 -0.26
N ALA A 228 -3.73 5.16 0.31
CA ALA A 228 -3.88 5.85 1.59
C ALA A 228 -4.81 7.07 1.51
N HIS A 229 -4.91 7.71 0.33
CA HIS A 229 -5.69 8.92 0.10
C HIS A 229 -6.99 8.66 -0.68
N ALA A 230 -7.40 7.40 -0.81
CA ALA A 230 -8.68 7.05 -1.41
C ALA A 230 -9.84 7.55 -0.54
N GLU A 231 -10.82 8.22 -1.16
CA GLU A 231 -12.01 8.78 -0.51
C GLU A 231 -13.07 7.70 -0.27
N SER A 232 -13.28 6.80 -1.24
CA SER A 232 -14.25 5.72 -1.12
C SER A 232 -13.61 4.42 -0.62
N ALA A 233 -14.36 3.68 0.20
CA ALA A 233 -13.97 2.36 0.70
C ALA A 233 -13.69 1.37 -0.45
N THR A 234 -14.51 1.40 -1.50
CA THR A 234 -14.35 0.55 -2.68
C THR A 234 -13.04 0.85 -3.40
N TRP A 235 -12.76 2.13 -3.71
CA TRP A 235 -11.51 2.49 -4.38
C TRP A 235 -10.29 2.21 -3.50
N ARG A 236 -10.39 2.45 -2.20
CA ARG A 236 -9.33 2.12 -1.23
C ARG A 236 -8.98 0.63 -1.26
N GLU A 237 -9.99 -0.24 -1.31
CA GLU A 237 -9.77 -1.68 -1.44
C GLU A 237 -9.01 -2.03 -2.73
N ASP A 238 -9.48 -1.51 -3.87
CA ASP A 238 -8.87 -1.77 -5.17
C ASP A 238 -7.46 -1.21 -5.28
N ALA A 239 -7.23 0.02 -4.79
CA ALA A 239 -5.93 0.67 -4.76
C ALA A 239 -4.94 -0.10 -3.86
N ILE A 240 -5.37 -0.65 -2.73
CA ILE A 240 -4.54 -1.54 -1.90
C ILE A 240 -4.12 -2.79 -2.68
N ARG A 241 -5.04 -3.41 -3.44
CA ARG A 241 -4.71 -4.57 -4.28
C ARG A 241 -3.72 -4.22 -5.38
N LEU A 242 -3.94 -3.11 -6.08
CA LEU A 242 -3.05 -2.62 -7.13
C LEU A 242 -1.65 -2.29 -6.58
N ALA A 243 -1.58 -1.67 -5.39
CA ALA A 243 -0.34 -1.38 -4.69
C ALA A 243 0.42 -2.64 -4.28
N ALA A 244 -0.28 -3.60 -3.67
CA ALA A 244 0.31 -4.88 -3.29
C ALA A 244 0.83 -5.66 -4.51
N HIS A 245 0.09 -5.61 -5.63
CA HIS A 245 0.53 -6.19 -6.88
C HIS A 245 1.80 -5.51 -7.43
N ALA A 246 1.87 -4.18 -7.40
CA ALA A 246 3.06 -3.44 -7.84
C ALA A 246 4.28 -3.72 -6.96
N GLN A 247 4.10 -3.84 -5.64
CA GLN A 247 5.19 -4.09 -4.69
C GLN A 247 5.74 -5.51 -4.74
N ARG A 248 4.88 -6.50 -5.00
CA ARG A 248 5.28 -7.91 -4.98
C ARG A 248 6.23 -8.27 -6.11
N VAL A 249 6.07 -7.64 -7.27
CA VAL A 249 6.80 -7.98 -8.50
C VAL A 249 8.24 -7.57 -8.38
#